data_AF-E4ZRD8-F1
#
_entry.id   AF-E4ZRD8-F1
#
_cell.length_a   1.000
_cell.length_b   1.000
_cell.length_c   1.000
_cell.angle_alpha   90.00
_cell.angle_beta   90.00
_cell.angle_gamma   90.00
#
_symmetry.space_group_name_H-M   'P 1'
#
loop_
_entity.id
_entity.type
_entity.pdbx_description
1 polymer ?
#
loop_
_entity_poly.entity_id
_entity_poly.type
_entity_poly.pdbx_seq_one_letter_code
_entity_poly.pdbx_strand_id
1 'polypeptide(L)' 'MAMNLRAKIPAEDTLWVHDVNTAATGEFLRANPKGVRVADNVRQLAENAVCILFYVFTALT' A
#
# COMPACT_ATOMS: atom_id res chain seq x y z
N MET A 1 -8.14 3.11 1.42
CA MET A 1 -7.52 3.01 2.77
C MET A 1 -6.06 3.48 2.79
N ALA A 2 -5.19 3.03 1.86
CA ALA A 2 -3.75 3.35 1.86
C ALA A 2 -3.41 4.85 1.92
N MET A 3 -4.17 5.72 1.24
CA MET A 3 -3.99 7.19 1.32
C MET A 3 -4.16 7.75 2.74
N ASN A 4 -5.17 7.28 3.48
CA ASN A 4 -5.40 7.71 4.85
C ASN A 4 -4.30 7.21 5.79
N LEU A 5 -3.78 6.00 5.55
CA LEU A 5 -2.65 5.46 6.32
C LEU A 5 -1.37 6.26 6.04
N ARG A 6 -1.08 6.57 4.77
CA ARG A 6 0.12 7.34 4.38
C ARG A 6 0.20 8.72 5.04
N ALA A 7 -0.94 9.37 5.25
CA ALA A 7 -1.03 10.66 5.93
C ALA A 7 -0.80 10.59 7.45
N LYS A 8 -0.87 9.40 8.05
CA LYS A 8 -0.78 9.19 9.50
C LYS A 8 0.53 8.55 9.96
N ILE A 9 1.23 7.85 9.06
CA ILE A 9 2.54 7.29 9.35
C ILE A 9 3.63 8.36 9.16
N PRO A 10 4.73 8.31 9.95
CA PRO A 10 5.88 9.18 9.77
C PRO A 10 6.42 9.17 8.34
N ALA A 11 7.09 10.26 7.93
CA ALA A 11 7.57 10.39 6.55
C ALA A 11 8.82 9.54 6.26
N GLU A 12 9.57 9.22 7.32
CA GLU A 12 10.73 8.34 7.32
C GLU A 12 10.37 6.85 7.11
N ASP A 13 9.14 6.46 7.43
CA ASP A 13 8.70 5.07 7.30
C ASP A 13 8.41 4.70 5.83
N THR A 14 8.70 3.45 5.49
CA THR A 14 8.39 2.89 4.18
C THR A 14 7.08 2.12 4.21
N LEU A 15 6.10 2.60 3.44
CA LEU A 15 4.83 1.92 3.22
C LEU A 15 4.94 0.97 2.01
N TRP A 16 4.83 -0.32 2.28
CA TRP A 16 4.65 -1.32 1.24
C TRP A 16 3.16 -1.48 0.92
N VAL A 17 2.81 -1.45 -0.35
CA VAL A 17 1.43 -1.61 -0.83
C VAL A 17 1.39 -2.72 -1.87
N HIS A 18 0.42 -3.61 -1.72
CA HIS A 18 0.06 -4.59 -2.74
C HIS A 18 -1.45 -4.50 -2.96
N ASP A 19 -1.87 -4.49 -4.21
CA ASP A 19 -3.26 -4.58 -4.62
C ASP A 19 -3.32 -5.38 -5.91
N VAL A 20 -4.39 -6.16 -6.08
CA VAL A 20 -4.68 -6.87 -7.33
C VAL A 20 -4.97 -5.89 -8.47
N ASN A 21 -5.48 -4.69 -8.15
CA ASN A 21 -5.65 -3.61 -9.10
C ASN A 21 -4.37 -2.78 -9.25
N THR A 22 -3.56 -3.13 -10.24
CA THR A 22 -2.28 -2.48 -10.53
C THR A 22 -2.42 -1.02 -10.99
N ALA A 23 -3.57 -0.62 -11.53
CA ALA A 23 -3.82 0.77 -11.91
C ALA A 23 -3.89 1.67 -10.66
N ALA A 24 -4.56 1.20 -9.61
CA ALA A 24 -4.70 1.93 -8.35
C ALA A 24 -3.35 2.08 -7.62
N THR A 25 -2.52 1.04 -7.59
CA THR A 25 -1.17 1.12 -7.00
C THR A 25 -0.23 2.01 -7.82
N GLY A 26 -0.36 2.01 -9.14
CA GLY A 26 0.37 2.92 -10.03
C GLY A 26 0.03 4.40 -9.78
N GLU A 27 -1.26 4.74 -9.65
CA GLU A 27 -1.69 6.08 -9.27
C GLU A 27 -1.20 6.47 -7.87
N PHE A 28 -1.28 5.55 -6.91
CA PHE A 28 -0.84 5.79 -5.54
C PHE A 28 0.66 6.09 -5.45
N LEU A 29 1.49 5.35 -6.20
CA LEU A 29 2.94 5.57 -6.28
C LEU A 29 3.27 6.92 -6.94
N ARG A 30 2.55 7.31 -8.00
CA ARG A 30 2.72 8.62 -8.63
C ARG A 30 2.37 9.77 -7.68
N ALA A 31 1.31 9.62 -6.90
CA ALA A 31 0.91 10.61 -5.90
C ALA A 31 1.86 10.66 -4.70
N ASN A 32 2.56 9.57 -4.40
CA ASN A 32 3.45 9.43 -3.24
C ASN A 32 4.82 8.84 -3.65
N PRO A 33 5.67 9.59 -4.37
CA PRO A 33 6.91 9.05 -4.93
C PRO A 33 7.98 8.74 -3.88
N LYS A 34 7.80 9.19 -2.63
CA LYS A 34 8.74 8.97 -1.52
C LYS A 34 8.08 8.17 -0.40
N GLY A 35 8.81 7.18 0.12
CA GLY A 35 8.38 6.36 1.26
C GLY A 35 7.26 5.38 0.92
N VAL A 36 6.98 5.13 -0.37
CA VAL A 36 6.03 4.11 -0.83
C VAL A 36 6.74 3.15 -1.76
N ARG A 37 6.49 1.86 -1.58
CA ARG A 37 6.93 0.78 -2.48
C ARG A 37 5.76 -0.11 -2.84
N VAL A 38 5.67 -0.48 -4.11
CA VAL A 38 4.67 -1.43 -4.58
C VAL A 38 5.31 -2.82 -4.55
N ALA A 39 4.66 -3.77 -3.88
CA ALA A 39 5.09 -5.15 -3.85
C ALA A 39 4.44 -5.95 -4.99
N ASP A 40 5.21 -6.83 -5.63
CA ASP A 40 4.77 -7.68 -6.73
C ASP A 40 3.78 -8.75 -6.26
N ASN A 41 3.95 -9.21 -5.03
CA ASN A 41 3.09 -10.23 -4.43
C ASN A 41 2.97 -10.06 -2.91
N VAL A 42 1.96 -10.72 -2.33
CA VAL A 42 1.68 -10.68 -0.88
C VAL A 42 2.81 -11.24 -0.03
N ARG A 43 3.64 -12.16 -0.55
CA ARG A 43 4.79 -12.70 0.18
C ARG A 43 5.85 -11.63 0.37
N GLN A 44 6.23 -10.93 -0.69
CA GLN A 44 7.19 -9.83 -0.62
C GLN A 44 6.72 -8.75 0.36
N LEU A 45 5.41 -8.43 0.37
CA LEU A 45 4.85 -7.50 1.34
C LEU A 45 5.03 -8.01 2.78
N ALA A 46 4.72 -9.28 3.04
CA ALA A 46 4.85 -9.88 4.37
C ALA A 46 6.30 -9.98 4.87
N GLU A 47 7.25 -10.19 3.96
CA GLU A 47 8.68 -10.27 4.30
C GLU A 47 9.29 -8.91 4.66
N ASN A 48 8.75 -7.80 4.14
CA ASN A 48 9.30 -6.46 4.34
C ASN A 48 8.50 -5.59 5.32
N ALA A 49 7.27 -5.98 5.65
CA ALA A 49 6.40 -5.21 6.53
C ALA A 49 6.47 -5.71 7.98
N VAL A 50 6.66 -4.78 8.92
CA VAL A 50 6.55 -5.08 10.36
C VAL A 50 5.09 -5.17 10.80
N CYS A 51 4.22 -4.35 10.20
CA CYS A 51 2.79 -4.31 10.50
C CYS A 51 2.01 -4.39 9.18
N ILE A 52 1.01 -5.29 9.12
CA ILE A 52 0.24 -5.56 7.92
C ILE A 52 -1.23 -5.19 8.17
N LEU A 53 -1.76 -4.33 7.29
CA LEU A 53 -3.18 -4.00 7.22
C LEU A 53 -3.75 -4.64 5.97
N PHE A 54 -4.59 -5.66 6.16
CA PHE A 54 -5.34 -6.29 5.08
C PHE A 54 -6.73 -5.66 4.96
N TYR A 55 -7.11 -5.29 3.75
CA TYR A 55 -8.40 -4.67 3.47
C TYR A 55 -8.95 -5.17 2.13
N VAL A 56 -10.18 -5.67 2.14
CA VAL A 56 -10.93 -6.04 0.94
C VAL A 56 -12.23 -5.25 0.98
N PHE A 57 -12.47 -4.46 -0.06
CA PHE A 57 -13.76 -3.80 -0.26
C PHE A 57 -14.60 -4.65 -1.21
N THR A 58 -15.48 -5.47 -0.67
CA THR A 58 -16.58 -6.03 -1.44
C THR A 58 -17.70 -4.99 -1.48
N ALA A 59 -17.88 -4.33 -2.62
CA ALA A 59 -19.08 -3.57 -2.86
C ALA A 59 -20.25 -4.57 -2.91
N LEU A 60 -21.07 -4.61 -1.86
CA LEU A 60 -22.38 -5.25 -1.89
C LEU A 60 -23.24 -4.41 -2.84
N THR A 61 -23.34 -4.86 -4.09
CA THR A 61 -24.36 -4.42 -5.06
C THR A 61 -25.65 -5.18 -4.84
#